data_AF-W4M8X9-F1
#
_entry.id   AF-W4M8X9-F1
#
_cell.length_a   1.000
_cell.length_b   1.000
_cell.length_c   1.000
_cell.angle_alpha   90.00
_cell.angle_beta   90.00
_cell.angle_gamma   90.00
#
_symmetry.space_group_name_H-M   'P 1'
#
loop_
_entity.id
_entity.type
_entity.pdbx_description
1 polymer ?
#
loop_
_entity_poly.entity_id
_entity_poly.type
_entity_poly.pdbx_seq_one_letter_code
_entity_poly.pdbx_strand_id
1 'polypeptide(L)'
;RALEEVKHLVSRYGNNHGVTLLRSVDQILDHRYFKTFVPGLAKQRIALPIYYEVKTNLSREQVRLLAAANVKLLQPGIESLSTPILQLMRKGCTMLQNVQLLKWCAEDGIVALWNLLYGFPGETAEDYNRMAEVISTVSHLQPPSNIYRVRLVRFSPYIAEPESFGMTRVRPIATYRNLYPDISDEVLAMRAFRFDFDFADGRDLDYCRPALTATKRWMRSSGAGALVGFVTDEGMLVWDERKVAQDKWTCIDQRLSSILTFCDRIRSLQKIRQFLAESERREVSFGETEELVGLLEERRLLLREENLFLSIVVNHNTDSPPQPPPGITAQVLAPSPG
;
A
#
# COMPACT_ATOMS: atom_id res chain seq x y z
N ARG A 1 -30.11 0.98 12.04
CA ARG A 1 -30.33 -0.39 11.52
C ARG A 1 -29.03 -1.19 11.47
N ALA A 2 -28.06 -0.89 10.61
CA ALA A 2 -26.79 -1.67 10.52
C ALA A 2 -26.04 -1.79 11.85
N LEU A 3 -26.02 -0.74 12.67
CA LEU A 3 -25.39 -0.80 14.00
C LEU A 3 -26.08 -1.78 14.96
N GLU A 4 -27.40 -1.86 14.91
CA GLU A 4 -28.17 -2.79 15.73
C GLU A 4 -27.97 -4.24 15.25
N GLU A 5 -27.78 -4.44 13.95
CA GLU A 5 -27.43 -5.74 13.39
C GLU A 5 -26.04 -6.20 13.88
N VAL A 6 -25.03 -5.31 13.85
CA VAL A 6 -23.71 -5.62 14.41
C VAL A 6 -23.80 -6.01 15.89
N LYS A 7 -24.55 -5.23 16.70
CA LYS A 7 -24.77 -5.56 18.12
C LYS A 7 -25.45 -6.92 18.31
N HIS A 8 -26.48 -7.20 17.51
CA HIS A 8 -27.19 -8.47 17.56
C HIS A 8 -26.25 -9.64 17.24
N LEU A 9 -25.43 -9.52 16.19
CA LEU A 9 -24.47 -10.55 15.80
C LEU A 9 -23.42 -10.78 16.88
N VAL A 10 -22.87 -9.70 17.47
CA VAL A 10 -21.88 -9.79 18.56
C VAL A 10 -22.50 -10.45 19.79
N SER A 11 -23.69 -10.02 20.20
CA SER A 11 -24.37 -10.57 21.38
C SER A 11 -24.75 -12.04 21.19
N ARG A 12 -25.26 -12.40 20.02
CA ARG A 12 -25.71 -13.76 19.73
C ARG A 12 -24.57 -14.73 19.50
N TYR A 13 -23.53 -14.31 18.77
CA TYR A 13 -22.48 -15.21 18.28
C TYR A 13 -21.08 -14.99 18.88
N GLY A 14 -20.79 -13.82 19.44
CA GLY A 14 -19.47 -13.51 19.99
C GLY A 14 -19.09 -14.36 21.20
N ASN A 15 -19.94 -14.40 22.22
CA ASN A 15 -19.60 -15.08 23.49
C ASN A 15 -19.85 -16.59 23.47
N ASN A 16 -20.86 -17.05 22.71
CA ASN A 16 -21.37 -18.43 22.83
C ASN A 16 -20.90 -19.37 21.71
N HIS A 17 -20.29 -18.82 20.64
CA HIS A 17 -19.99 -19.59 19.43
C HIS A 17 -18.56 -19.41 18.91
N GLY A 18 -17.67 -18.80 19.71
CA GLY A 18 -16.25 -18.64 19.37
C GLY A 18 -15.99 -17.79 18.13
N VAL A 19 -16.92 -16.90 17.76
CA VAL A 19 -16.71 -15.97 16.65
C VAL A 19 -15.63 -14.97 17.02
N THR A 20 -14.58 -14.89 16.19
CA THR A 20 -13.40 -14.05 16.43
C THR A 20 -13.30 -12.84 15.50
N LEU A 21 -14.16 -12.73 14.48
CA LEU A 21 -14.11 -11.68 13.46
C LEU A 21 -15.50 -11.38 12.91
N LEU A 22 -15.82 -10.10 12.77
CA LEU A 22 -16.96 -9.65 11.97
C LEU A 22 -16.48 -9.28 10.57
N ARG A 23 -17.05 -9.90 9.54
CA ARG A 23 -16.71 -9.63 8.14
C ARG A 23 -17.86 -8.94 7.43
N SER A 24 -17.65 -7.72 6.94
CA SER A 24 -18.59 -7.13 5.99
C SER A 24 -18.56 -7.89 4.67
N VAL A 25 -19.74 -8.00 4.04
CA VAL A 25 -19.93 -8.59 2.71
C VAL A 25 -19.95 -7.53 1.60
N ASP A 26 -19.86 -6.24 1.95
CA ASP A 26 -19.72 -5.16 0.98
C ASP A 26 -18.35 -5.26 0.28
N GLN A 27 -18.36 -5.15 -1.06
CA GLN A 27 -17.13 -5.15 -1.86
C GLN A 27 -16.34 -3.84 -1.72
N ILE A 28 -16.99 -2.75 -1.29
CA ILE A 28 -16.38 -1.44 -1.00
C ILE A 28 -17.20 -0.76 0.09
N LEU A 29 -16.56 -0.36 1.20
CA LEU A 29 -17.16 0.48 2.22
C LEU A 29 -17.54 1.84 1.63
N ASP A 30 -18.82 2.18 1.75
CA ASP A 30 -19.36 3.46 1.26
C ASP A 30 -18.80 4.64 2.08
N HIS A 31 -18.28 5.66 1.39
CA HIS A 31 -17.72 6.85 2.03
C HIS A 31 -18.72 7.61 2.93
N ARG A 32 -20.02 7.47 2.69
CA ARG A 32 -21.08 8.04 3.55
C ARG A 32 -21.06 7.45 4.95
N TYR A 33 -20.54 6.24 5.13
CA TYR A 33 -20.52 5.55 6.43
C TYR A 33 -19.53 6.18 7.42
N PHE A 34 -18.52 6.90 6.93
CA PHE A 34 -17.61 7.67 7.80
C PHE A 34 -18.30 8.83 8.53
N LYS A 35 -19.49 9.28 8.07
CA LYS A 35 -20.24 10.36 8.73
C LYS A 35 -21.12 9.88 9.87
N THR A 36 -21.54 8.61 9.85
CA THR A 36 -22.59 8.10 10.76
C THR A 36 -22.24 6.74 11.34
N PHE A 37 -22.11 5.72 10.49
CA PHE A 37 -21.98 4.33 10.92
C PHE A 37 -20.63 4.00 11.57
N VAL A 38 -19.49 4.36 10.95
CA VAL A 38 -18.16 4.08 11.53
C VAL A 38 -17.95 4.85 12.85
N PRO A 39 -18.31 6.14 12.98
CA PRO A 39 -18.34 6.80 14.28
C PRO A 39 -19.24 6.10 15.31
N GLY A 40 -20.38 5.57 14.85
CA GLY A 40 -21.28 4.77 15.67
C GLY A 40 -20.61 3.51 16.22
N LEU A 41 -19.89 2.76 15.37
CA LEU A 41 -19.12 1.58 15.76
C LEU A 41 -18.05 1.91 16.80
N ALA A 42 -17.26 2.97 16.58
CA ALA A 42 -16.25 3.42 17.53
C ALA A 42 -16.83 3.74 18.91
N LYS A 43 -18.02 4.37 18.96
CA LYS A 43 -18.73 4.65 20.22
C LYS A 43 -19.20 3.38 20.94
N GLN A 44 -19.60 2.34 20.20
CA GLN A 44 -20.09 1.10 20.79
C GLN A 44 -18.97 0.23 21.39
N ARG A 45 -17.70 0.49 21.04
CA ARG A 45 -16.54 -0.28 21.53
C ARG A 45 -16.73 -1.79 21.34
N ILE A 46 -17.11 -2.18 20.12
CA ILE A 46 -17.29 -3.59 19.75
C ILE A 46 -15.95 -4.33 19.95
N ALA A 47 -15.94 -5.34 20.81
CA ALA A 47 -14.73 -6.07 21.17
C ALA A 47 -14.20 -6.97 20.04
N LEU A 48 -15.08 -7.46 19.16
CA LEU A 48 -14.68 -8.27 18.01
C LEU A 48 -14.01 -7.39 16.95
N PRO A 49 -12.86 -7.81 16.40
CA PRO A 49 -12.27 -7.12 15.26
C PRO A 49 -13.22 -7.16 14.07
N ILE A 50 -13.10 -6.14 13.21
CA ILE A 50 -13.92 -6.01 12.01
C ILE A 50 -13.03 -6.01 10.76
N TYR A 51 -13.55 -6.63 9.69
CA TYR A 51 -13.00 -6.60 8.34
C TYR A 51 -13.88 -5.76 7.39
N TYR A 52 -13.25 -4.91 6.57
CA TYR A 52 -13.87 -4.20 5.45
C TYR A 52 -13.02 -4.22 4.18
N GLU A 53 -13.66 -4.20 3.03
CA GLU A 53 -13.04 -3.87 1.75
C GLU A 53 -13.17 -2.36 1.48
N VAL A 54 -12.12 -1.72 0.98
CA VAL A 54 -12.06 -0.25 0.79
C VAL A 54 -11.36 0.14 -0.51
N LYS A 55 -11.61 1.37 -0.99
CA LYS A 55 -10.74 2.03 -1.97
C LYS A 55 -9.50 2.61 -1.28
N THR A 56 -8.44 2.84 -2.04
CA THR A 56 -7.16 3.38 -1.53
C THR A 56 -7.18 4.87 -1.23
N ASN A 57 -8.29 5.57 -1.53
CA ASN A 57 -8.45 7.02 -1.39
C ASN A 57 -8.90 7.47 0.01
N LEU A 58 -8.54 6.73 1.07
CA LEU A 58 -8.86 7.12 2.44
C LEU A 58 -8.01 8.32 2.90
N SER A 59 -8.55 9.17 3.76
CA SER A 59 -7.76 10.17 4.51
C SER A 59 -7.16 9.57 5.77
N ARG A 60 -6.13 10.22 6.34
CA ARG A 60 -5.51 9.80 7.61
C ARG A 60 -6.53 9.72 8.75
N GLU A 61 -7.45 10.68 8.82
CA GLU A 61 -8.52 10.73 9.81
C GLU A 61 -9.50 9.56 9.65
N GLN A 62 -9.79 9.16 8.40
CA GLN A 62 -10.62 8.00 8.12
C GLN A 62 -9.95 6.69 8.57
N VAL A 63 -8.64 6.54 8.35
CA VAL A 63 -7.89 5.36 8.83
C VAL A 63 -7.91 5.29 10.36
N ARG A 64 -7.64 6.40 11.05
CA ARG A 64 -7.72 6.49 12.52
C ARG A 64 -9.12 6.17 13.05
N LEU A 65 -10.16 6.63 12.35
CA LEU A 65 -11.55 6.35 12.71
C LEU A 65 -11.90 4.87 12.54
N LEU A 66 -11.37 4.20 11.52
CA LEU A 66 -11.52 2.74 11.34
C LEU A 66 -10.81 1.98 12.48
N ALA A 67 -9.59 2.37 12.83
CA ALA A 67 -8.87 1.78 13.95
C ALA A 67 -9.63 1.95 15.28
N ALA A 68 -10.17 3.15 15.55
CA ALA A 68 -11.01 3.43 16.71
C ALA A 68 -12.32 2.62 16.73
N ALA A 69 -12.83 2.23 15.55
CA ALA A 69 -13.98 1.34 15.39
C ALA A 69 -13.62 -0.15 15.49
N ASN A 70 -12.40 -0.49 15.93
CA ASN A 70 -11.87 -1.85 15.99
C ASN A 70 -11.85 -2.58 14.64
N VAL A 71 -11.73 -1.83 13.54
CA VAL A 71 -11.40 -2.41 12.24
C VAL A 71 -9.92 -2.77 12.26
N LYS A 72 -9.64 -4.08 12.31
CA LYS A 72 -8.27 -4.61 12.38
C LYS A 72 -7.78 -5.19 11.06
N LEU A 73 -8.69 -5.47 10.14
CA LEU A 73 -8.37 -5.95 8.80
C LEU A 73 -9.04 -5.05 7.76
N LEU A 74 -8.24 -4.54 6.84
CA LEU A 74 -8.73 -3.82 5.67
C LEU A 74 -8.27 -4.52 4.41
N GLN A 75 -9.14 -4.69 3.44
CA GLN A 75 -8.76 -5.08 2.09
C GLN A 75 -8.84 -3.86 1.18
N PRO A 76 -7.75 -3.06 1.07
CA PRO A 76 -7.71 -1.98 0.10
C PRO A 76 -7.50 -2.55 -1.29
N GLY A 77 -8.10 -1.90 -2.29
CA GLY A 77 -7.80 -2.18 -3.70
C GLY A 77 -6.40 -1.70 -4.11
N ILE A 78 -5.34 -2.26 -3.51
CA ILE A 78 -3.95 -2.09 -3.95
C ILE A 78 -3.63 -3.30 -4.81
N GLU A 79 -3.32 -3.07 -6.09
CA GLU A 79 -3.02 -4.13 -7.06
C GLU A 79 -1.59 -4.08 -7.61
N SER A 80 -0.90 -2.96 -7.42
CA SER A 80 0.45 -2.72 -7.95
C SER A 80 1.13 -1.58 -7.19
N LEU A 81 2.46 -1.58 -7.19
CA LEU A 81 3.31 -0.47 -6.76
C LEU A 81 3.98 0.21 -7.96
N SER A 82 3.33 0.20 -9.12
CA SER A 82 3.72 0.94 -10.33
C SER A 82 2.54 1.73 -10.86
N THR A 83 2.67 3.06 -10.91
CA THR A 83 1.61 3.96 -11.41
C THR A 83 1.26 3.72 -12.88
N PRO A 84 2.21 3.52 -13.81
CA PRO A 84 1.89 3.11 -15.18
C PRO A 84 1.00 1.85 -15.25
N ILE A 85 1.31 0.84 -14.44
CA ILE A 85 0.51 -0.39 -14.39
C ILE A 85 -0.89 -0.13 -13.78
N LEU A 86 -0.98 0.68 -12.74
CA LEU A 86 -2.28 1.09 -12.15
C LEU A 86 -3.15 1.88 -13.15
N GLN A 87 -2.52 2.67 -14.04
CA GLN A 87 -3.20 3.38 -15.13
C GLN A 87 -3.73 2.40 -16.18
N LEU A 88 -2.96 1.38 -16.58
CA LEU A 88 -3.42 0.31 -17.48
C LEU A 88 -4.65 -0.41 -16.90
N MET A 89 -4.66 -0.64 -15.58
CA MET A 89 -5.80 -1.23 -14.87
C MET A 89 -6.99 -0.28 -14.69
N ARG A 90 -6.84 1.02 -15.02
CA ARG A 90 -7.81 2.09 -14.71
C ARG A 90 -8.18 2.12 -13.22
N LYS A 91 -7.22 1.84 -12.33
CA LYS A 91 -7.48 1.72 -10.89
C LYS A 91 -7.86 3.04 -10.22
N GLY A 92 -7.41 4.16 -10.79
CA GLY A 92 -7.68 5.51 -10.29
C GLY A 92 -6.87 5.87 -9.04
N CYS A 93 -5.72 5.23 -8.84
CA CYS A 93 -4.78 5.56 -7.77
C CYS A 93 -3.33 5.47 -8.26
N THR A 94 -2.40 6.03 -7.49
CA THR A 94 -0.95 5.98 -7.77
C THR A 94 -0.22 5.05 -6.80
N MET A 95 1.04 4.74 -7.11
CA MET A 95 1.94 3.99 -6.23
C MET A 95 2.09 4.69 -4.87
N LEU A 96 2.29 6.01 -4.83
CA LEU A 96 2.40 6.74 -3.57
C LEU A 96 1.13 6.63 -2.72
N GLN A 97 -0.06 6.67 -3.32
CA GLN A 97 -1.32 6.52 -2.57
C GLN A 97 -1.44 5.13 -1.95
N ASN A 98 -1.01 4.10 -2.68
CA ASN A 98 -0.99 2.73 -2.17
C ASN A 98 -0.01 2.60 -0.98
N VAL A 99 1.22 3.10 -1.13
CA VAL A 99 2.24 3.09 -0.05
C VAL A 99 1.77 3.90 1.17
N GLN A 100 1.17 5.07 0.95
CA GLN A 100 0.64 5.92 2.03
C GLN A 100 -0.41 5.18 2.86
N LEU A 101 -1.35 4.48 2.22
CA LEU A 101 -2.35 3.71 2.95
C LEU A 101 -1.73 2.54 3.72
N LEU A 102 -0.75 1.83 3.14
CA LEU A 102 -0.02 0.77 3.85
C LEU A 102 0.69 1.31 5.09
N LYS A 103 1.37 2.45 4.97
CA LYS A 103 2.03 3.16 6.09
C LYS A 103 1.03 3.52 7.18
N TRP A 104 -0.08 4.18 6.84
CA TRP A 104 -1.07 4.57 7.82
C TRP A 104 -1.73 3.37 8.52
N CYS A 105 -1.97 2.28 7.78
CA CYS A 105 -2.44 1.03 8.38
C CYS A 105 -1.43 0.48 9.40
N ALA A 106 -0.14 0.48 9.07
CA ALA A 106 0.91 0.05 10.00
C ALA A 106 0.95 0.91 11.28
N GLU A 107 0.84 2.24 11.13
CA GLU A 107 0.83 3.18 12.27
C GLU A 107 -0.39 3.00 13.18
N ASP A 108 -1.57 2.70 12.63
CA ASP A 108 -2.82 2.56 13.40
C ASP A 108 -3.14 1.10 13.78
N GLY A 109 -2.20 0.17 13.55
CA GLY A 109 -2.36 -1.25 13.92
C GLY A 109 -3.46 -1.97 13.14
N ILE A 110 -3.61 -1.64 11.85
CA ILE A 110 -4.52 -2.28 10.90
C ILE A 110 -3.73 -3.15 9.93
N VAL A 111 -4.16 -4.40 9.74
CA VAL A 111 -3.60 -5.30 8.73
C VAL A 111 -4.22 -5.01 7.38
N ALA A 112 -3.41 -4.52 6.43
CA ALA A 112 -3.82 -4.31 5.05
C ALA A 112 -3.67 -5.60 4.21
N LEU A 113 -4.78 -6.22 3.86
CA LEU A 113 -4.86 -7.40 3.00
C LEU A 113 -4.99 -6.98 1.54
N TRP A 114 -3.92 -7.04 0.77
CA TRP A 114 -3.93 -6.64 -0.64
C TRP A 114 -3.28 -7.70 -1.54
N ASN A 115 -3.44 -7.59 -2.86
CA ASN A 115 -2.90 -8.57 -3.80
C ASN A 115 -2.08 -7.86 -4.87
N LEU A 116 -0.97 -8.45 -5.31
CA LEU A 116 -0.24 -7.94 -6.46
C LEU A 116 -0.79 -8.59 -7.73
N LEU A 117 -1.26 -7.79 -8.68
CA LEU A 117 -1.68 -8.25 -10.01
C LEU A 117 -0.59 -7.96 -11.04
N TYR A 118 -0.41 -8.86 -11.99
CA TYR A 118 0.64 -8.76 -13.02
C TYR A 118 0.23 -9.41 -14.34
N GLY A 119 0.94 -9.09 -15.43
CA GLY A 119 0.77 -9.72 -16.74
C GLY A 119 -0.30 -9.07 -17.60
N PHE A 120 -0.52 -7.76 -17.44
CA PHE A 120 -1.40 -6.98 -18.30
C PHE A 120 -0.68 -6.66 -19.62
N PRO A 121 -1.39 -6.65 -20.76
CA PRO A 121 -0.84 -6.09 -22.00
C PRO A 121 -0.47 -4.62 -21.82
N GLY A 122 0.64 -4.20 -22.42
CA GLY A 122 1.16 -2.83 -22.31
C GLY A 122 2.14 -2.59 -21.16
N GLU A 123 2.26 -3.53 -20.21
CA GLU A 123 3.29 -3.44 -19.16
C GLU A 123 4.71 -3.54 -19.74
N THR A 124 5.70 -2.94 -19.09
CA THR A 124 7.10 -2.96 -19.56
C THR A 124 8.05 -3.57 -18.53
N ALA A 125 9.20 -4.10 -18.97
CA ALA A 125 10.27 -4.54 -18.06
C ALA A 125 10.69 -3.44 -17.07
N GLU A 126 10.72 -2.21 -17.56
CA GLU A 126 11.09 -1.04 -16.76
C GLU A 126 10.10 -0.79 -15.61
N ASP A 127 8.80 -0.99 -15.82
CA ASP A 127 7.80 -0.89 -14.76
C ASP A 127 8.07 -1.88 -13.62
N TYR A 128 8.51 -3.10 -13.95
CA TYR A 128 8.82 -4.14 -12.96
C TYR A 128 10.18 -3.94 -12.30
N ASN A 129 11.15 -3.34 -12.99
CA ASN A 129 12.44 -2.95 -12.37
C ASN A 129 12.22 -1.87 -11.31
N ARG A 130 11.53 -0.78 -11.67
CA ARG A 130 11.19 0.30 -10.71
C ARG A 130 10.33 -0.21 -9.56
N MET A 131 9.36 -1.08 -9.84
CA MET A 131 8.54 -1.67 -8.78
C MET A 131 9.40 -2.51 -7.82
N ALA A 132 10.40 -3.25 -8.31
CA ALA A 132 11.31 -4.00 -7.45
C ALA A 132 12.14 -3.08 -6.54
N GLU A 133 12.57 -1.92 -7.04
CA GLU A 133 13.25 -0.90 -6.24
C GLU A 133 12.33 -0.36 -5.15
N VAL A 134 11.09 0.02 -5.49
CA VAL A 134 10.07 0.45 -4.52
C VAL A 134 9.82 -0.63 -3.46
N ILE A 135 9.62 -1.90 -3.86
CA ILE A 135 9.41 -3.02 -2.92
C ILE A 135 10.59 -3.12 -1.94
N SER A 136 11.82 -2.88 -2.41
CA SER A 136 13.00 -2.93 -1.54
C SER A 136 12.96 -1.85 -0.45
N THR A 137 12.45 -0.65 -0.77
CA THR A 137 12.36 0.48 0.17
C THR A 137 11.19 0.35 1.13
N VAL A 138 10.05 -0.22 0.70
CA VAL A 138 8.83 -0.37 1.53
C VAL A 138 8.68 -1.74 2.18
N SER A 139 9.73 -2.57 2.17
CA SER A 139 9.69 -3.95 2.66
C SER A 139 9.39 -4.11 4.16
N HIS A 140 9.40 -3.01 4.93
CA HIS A 140 8.94 -2.94 6.32
C HIS A 140 7.42 -2.85 6.47
N LEU A 141 6.71 -2.47 5.42
CA LEU A 141 5.24 -2.40 5.41
C LEU A 141 4.62 -3.78 5.16
N GLN A 142 3.30 -3.86 5.28
CA GLN A 142 2.54 -5.10 5.09
C GLN A 142 2.68 -5.61 3.62
N PRO A 143 3.26 -6.81 3.39
CA PRO A 143 3.36 -7.40 2.06
C PRO A 143 1.99 -7.78 1.49
N PRO A 144 1.88 -7.98 0.16
CA PRO A 144 0.65 -8.51 -0.42
C PRO A 144 0.38 -9.91 0.11
N SER A 145 -0.90 -10.23 0.28
CA SER A 145 -1.37 -11.56 0.66
C SER A 145 -1.20 -12.57 -0.47
N ASN A 146 -1.37 -12.14 -1.72
CA ASN A 146 -1.21 -13.00 -2.89
C ASN A 146 -0.60 -12.27 -4.08
N ILE A 147 -0.11 -13.05 -5.04
CA ILE A 147 0.33 -12.60 -6.35
C ILE A 147 -0.51 -13.32 -7.40
N TYR A 148 -1.24 -12.59 -8.24
CA TYR A 148 -2.08 -13.17 -9.29
C TYR A 148 -1.74 -12.61 -10.66
N ARG A 149 -1.56 -13.50 -11.64
CA ARG A 149 -1.62 -13.10 -13.04
C ARG A 149 -3.04 -12.63 -13.36
N VAL A 150 -3.17 -11.57 -14.15
CA VAL A 150 -4.46 -11.14 -14.70
C VAL A 150 -5.15 -12.33 -15.37
N ARG A 151 -6.45 -12.47 -15.11
CA ARG A 151 -7.30 -13.50 -15.69
C ARG A 151 -8.45 -12.83 -16.41
N LEU A 152 -8.81 -13.36 -17.58
CA LEU A 152 -10.02 -12.92 -18.25
C LEU A 152 -11.18 -13.62 -17.58
N VAL A 153 -12.10 -12.82 -17.04
CA VAL A 153 -13.34 -13.30 -16.47
C VAL A 153 -14.50 -12.80 -17.30
N ARG A 154 -15.55 -13.61 -17.43
CA ARG A 154 -16.76 -13.23 -18.13
C ARG A 154 -17.35 -11.95 -17.53
N PHE A 155 -17.93 -11.12 -18.41
CA PHE A 155 -18.44 -9.79 -18.10
C PHE A 155 -17.36 -8.74 -17.78
N SER A 156 -16.07 -9.08 -17.88
CA SER A 156 -15.02 -8.05 -17.89
C SER A 156 -14.95 -7.35 -19.26
N PRO A 157 -14.50 -6.08 -19.31
CA PRO A 157 -14.23 -5.39 -20.57
C PRO A 157 -13.28 -6.16 -21.50
N TYR A 158 -12.35 -6.92 -20.92
CA TYR A 158 -11.41 -7.77 -21.67
C TYR A 158 -12.07 -8.87 -22.51
N ILE A 159 -13.29 -9.29 -22.18
CA ILE A 159 -14.04 -10.26 -22.98
C ILE A 159 -14.87 -9.58 -24.07
N ALA A 160 -15.37 -8.37 -23.81
CA ALA A 160 -16.17 -7.64 -24.78
C ALA A 160 -15.32 -7.14 -25.97
N GLU A 161 -14.12 -6.64 -25.69
CA GLU A 161 -13.24 -6.01 -26.69
C GLU A 161 -11.76 -6.44 -26.51
N PRO A 162 -11.43 -7.74 -26.54
CA PRO A 162 -10.09 -8.24 -26.20
C PRO A 162 -8.95 -7.60 -27.01
N GLU A 163 -9.18 -7.39 -28.30
CA GLU A 163 -8.17 -6.83 -29.22
C GLU A 163 -7.78 -5.40 -28.83
N SER A 164 -8.73 -4.60 -28.34
CA SER A 164 -8.48 -3.23 -27.86
C SER A 164 -7.53 -3.19 -26.64
N PHE A 165 -7.43 -4.31 -25.93
CA PHE A 165 -6.53 -4.49 -24.79
C PHE A 165 -5.28 -5.31 -25.17
N GLY A 166 -4.99 -5.56 -26.45
CA GLY A 166 -3.82 -6.34 -26.86
C GLY A 166 -3.91 -7.83 -26.50
N MET A 167 -5.12 -8.36 -26.36
CA MET A 167 -5.39 -9.77 -26.08
C MET A 167 -5.95 -10.47 -27.32
N THR A 168 -5.42 -11.64 -27.64
CA THR A 168 -5.85 -12.46 -28.79
C THR A 168 -6.11 -13.90 -28.37
N ARG A 169 -6.74 -14.70 -29.26
CA ARG A 169 -6.99 -16.13 -29.04
C ARG A 169 -7.65 -16.45 -27.69
N VAL A 170 -8.66 -15.64 -27.33
CA VAL A 170 -9.44 -15.81 -26.09
C VAL A 170 -10.16 -17.15 -26.13
N ARG A 171 -9.97 -17.96 -25.09
CA ARG A 171 -10.50 -19.34 -25.02
C ARG A 171 -10.82 -19.73 -23.58
N PRO A 172 -11.85 -20.55 -23.31
CA PRO A 172 -12.09 -21.09 -21.98
C PRO A 172 -10.81 -21.72 -21.41
N ILE A 173 -10.55 -21.54 -20.10
CA ILE A 173 -9.38 -22.14 -19.48
C ILE A 173 -9.38 -23.66 -19.68
N ALA A 174 -8.19 -24.26 -19.85
CA ALA A 174 -8.04 -25.69 -20.12
C ALA A 174 -8.72 -26.59 -19.07
N THR A 175 -8.84 -26.11 -17.83
CA THR A 175 -9.54 -26.83 -16.74
C THR A 175 -10.98 -27.17 -17.10
N TYR A 176 -11.71 -26.32 -17.83
CA TYR A 176 -13.09 -26.62 -18.21
C TYR A 176 -13.18 -27.80 -19.17
N ARG A 177 -12.27 -27.90 -20.14
CA ARG A 177 -12.19 -29.04 -21.08
C ARG A 177 -11.93 -30.35 -20.35
N ASN A 178 -11.10 -30.33 -19.30
CA ASN A 178 -10.81 -31.51 -18.49
C ASN A 178 -12.00 -31.97 -17.64
N LEU A 179 -12.82 -31.01 -17.14
CA LEU A 179 -14.01 -31.32 -16.35
C LEU A 179 -15.21 -31.74 -17.21
N TYR A 180 -15.28 -31.24 -18.44
CA TYR A 180 -16.41 -31.43 -19.35
C TYR A 180 -15.92 -31.84 -20.76
N PRO A 181 -15.33 -33.04 -20.90
CA PRO A 181 -14.69 -33.47 -22.14
C PRO A 181 -15.66 -33.53 -23.32
N ASP A 182 -16.92 -33.93 -23.07
CA ASP A 182 -17.93 -34.22 -24.10
C ASP A 182 -18.75 -32.99 -24.53
N ILE A 183 -18.54 -31.82 -23.91
CA ILE A 183 -19.27 -30.60 -24.26
C ILE A 183 -18.58 -29.91 -25.44
N SER A 184 -19.31 -29.46 -26.46
CA SER A 184 -18.72 -28.76 -27.60
C SER A 184 -17.98 -27.47 -27.17
N ASP A 185 -16.97 -27.05 -27.93
CA ASP A 185 -16.25 -25.80 -27.67
C ASP A 185 -17.18 -24.58 -27.64
N GLU A 186 -18.18 -24.56 -28.52
CA GLU A 186 -19.19 -23.50 -28.57
C GLU A 186 -19.99 -23.39 -27.26
N VAL A 187 -20.50 -24.52 -26.77
CA VAL A 187 -21.26 -24.55 -25.50
C VAL A 187 -20.34 -24.22 -24.33
N LEU A 188 -19.10 -24.69 -24.33
CA LEU A 188 -18.12 -24.33 -23.30
C LEU A 188 -17.80 -22.84 -23.30
N ALA A 189 -17.55 -22.23 -24.47
CA ALA A 189 -17.35 -20.78 -24.58
C ALA A 189 -18.58 -19.99 -24.10
N MET A 190 -19.78 -20.52 -24.36
CA MET A 190 -21.04 -19.94 -23.91
C MET A 190 -21.29 -20.09 -22.41
N ARG A 191 -20.65 -21.04 -21.70
CA ARG A 191 -20.88 -21.29 -20.26
C ARG A 191 -19.68 -20.96 -19.38
N ALA A 192 -18.48 -20.88 -19.94
CA ALA A 192 -17.24 -20.61 -19.21
C ALA A 192 -17.28 -19.23 -18.55
N PHE A 193 -16.76 -19.17 -17.32
CA PHE A 193 -16.59 -17.92 -16.58
C PHE A 193 -15.16 -17.39 -16.69
N ARG A 194 -14.16 -18.26 -16.89
CA ARG A 194 -12.74 -17.90 -16.98
C ARG A 194 -12.15 -18.25 -18.34
N PHE A 195 -11.29 -17.38 -18.85
CA PHE A 195 -10.67 -17.51 -20.16
C PHE A 195 -9.16 -17.27 -20.07
N ASP A 196 -8.43 -17.99 -20.91
CA ASP A 196 -7.03 -17.75 -21.27
C ASP A 196 -6.96 -16.88 -22.53
N PHE A 197 -5.81 -16.25 -22.75
CA PHE A 197 -5.51 -15.43 -23.92
C PHE A 197 -4.02 -15.50 -24.25
N ASP A 198 -3.69 -15.11 -25.47
CA ASP A 198 -2.33 -14.89 -25.93
C ASP A 198 -2.11 -13.38 -26.10
N PHE A 199 -0.92 -12.89 -25.76
CA PHE A 199 -0.57 -11.49 -25.98
C PHE A 199 -0.42 -11.21 -27.48
N ALA A 200 -1.01 -10.11 -27.96
CA ALA A 200 -0.96 -9.74 -29.37
C ALA A 200 0.47 -9.53 -29.89
N ASP A 201 1.38 -9.07 -29.04
CA ASP A 201 2.79 -8.84 -29.36
C ASP A 201 3.68 -10.05 -29.08
N GLY A 202 3.09 -11.20 -28.71
CA GLY A 202 3.82 -12.45 -28.47
C GLY A 202 4.73 -12.44 -27.24
N ARG A 203 4.62 -11.46 -26.34
CA ARG A 203 5.43 -11.39 -25.12
C ARG A 203 5.23 -12.63 -24.23
N ASP A 204 6.28 -13.04 -23.55
CA ASP A 204 6.20 -13.93 -22.39
C ASP A 204 6.00 -13.12 -21.09
N LEU A 205 6.28 -13.69 -19.92
CA LEU A 205 6.17 -12.99 -18.63
C LEU A 205 7.51 -12.89 -17.89
N ASP A 206 8.63 -13.14 -18.57
CA ASP A 206 9.95 -13.13 -17.92
C ASP A 206 10.34 -11.73 -17.47
N TYR A 207 9.85 -10.68 -18.14
CA TYR A 207 10.04 -9.29 -17.73
C TYR A 207 9.44 -8.98 -16.34
N CYS A 208 8.47 -9.75 -15.86
CA CYS A 208 7.87 -9.55 -14.54
C CYS A 208 8.78 -10.03 -13.40
N ARG A 209 9.79 -10.85 -13.71
CA ARG A 209 10.59 -11.61 -12.73
C ARG A 209 11.21 -10.76 -11.63
N PRO A 210 11.77 -9.55 -11.87
CA PRO A 210 12.37 -8.73 -10.81
C PRO A 210 11.40 -8.40 -9.68
N ALA A 211 10.26 -7.78 -9.99
CA ALA A 211 9.27 -7.42 -8.96
C ALA A 211 8.62 -8.66 -8.32
N LEU A 212 8.35 -9.72 -9.09
CA LEU A 212 7.77 -10.94 -8.53
C LEU A 212 8.73 -11.64 -7.55
N THR A 213 10.03 -11.61 -7.83
CA THR A 213 11.06 -12.16 -6.93
C THR A 213 11.17 -11.30 -5.67
N ALA A 214 11.20 -9.98 -5.82
CA ALA A 214 11.21 -9.05 -4.69
C ALA A 214 9.96 -9.22 -3.80
N THR A 215 8.77 -9.33 -4.41
CA THR A 215 7.50 -9.55 -3.72
C THR A 215 7.48 -10.88 -2.97
N LYS A 216 7.88 -11.98 -3.62
CA LYS A 216 7.97 -13.29 -2.94
C LYS A 216 8.95 -13.28 -1.76
N ARG A 217 10.04 -12.52 -1.86
CA ARG A 217 10.98 -12.32 -0.75
C ARG A 217 10.32 -11.55 0.39
N TRP A 218 9.61 -10.46 0.07
CA TRP A 218 8.87 -9.65 1.04
C TRP A 218 7.77 -10.44 1.76
N MET A 219 7.02 -11.29 1.04
CA MET A 219 6.01 -12.17 1.63
C MET A 219 6.60 -13.24 2.58
N ARG A 220 7.86 -13.64 2.38
CA ARG A 220 8.52 -14.69 3.16
C ARG A 220 9.33 -14.18 4.34
N SER A 221 9.65 -12.88 4.39
CA SER A 221 10.40 -12.32 5.50
C SER A 221 9.53 -12.33 6.76
N SER A 222 9.72 -13.34 7.60
CA SER A 222 9.23 -13.36 8.98
C SER A 222 9.86 -12.17 9.70
N GLY A 223 9.05 -11.18 10.11
CA GLY A 223 9.56 -9.93 10.65
C GLY A 223 10.15 -9.02 9.56
N ALA A 224 9.31 -8.61 8.60
CA ALA A 224 9.56 -7.45 7.73
C ALA A 224 10.30 -6.39 8.57
N GLY A 225 11.57 -6.10 8.25
CA GLY A 225 12.42 -5.28 9.11
C GLY A 225 11.72 -3.97 9.48
N ALA A 226 12.06 -3.36 10.61
CA ALA A 226 11.42 -2.13 11.04
C ALA A 226 11.94 -0.90 10.26
N LEU A 227 11.10 0.10 10.06
CA LEU A 227 11.52 1.49 9.81
C LEU A 227 10.64 2.38 10.68
N VAL A 228 11.15 2.69 11.87
CA VAL A 228 10.39 3.40 12.91
C VAL A 228 11.07 4.71 13.22
N GLY A 229 10.28 5.78 13.23
CA GLY A 229 10.72 7.13 13.60
C GLY A 229 10.16 7.54 14.95
N PHE A 230 11.03 8.11 15.79
CA PHE A 230 10.68 8.71 17.07
C PHE A 230 10.98 10.20 16.98
N VAL A 231 9.93 11.03 16.92
CA VAL A 231 10.07 12.49 16.87
C VAL A 231 10.53 12.98 18.24
N THR A 232 11.53 13.86 18.26
CA THR A 232 12.07 14.50 19.46
C THR A 232 12.13 16.01 19.27
N ASP A 233 12.40 16.76 20.35
CA ASP A 233 12.56 18.21 20.27
C ASP A 233 13.74 18.63 19.37
N GLU A 234 14.76 17.77 19.24
CA GLU A 234 15.98 18.00 18.47
C GLU A 234 15.88 17.49 17.01
N GLY A 235 14.83 16.72 16.68
CA GLY A 235 14.64 16.16 15.34
C GLY A 235 13.90 14.83 15.33
N MET A 236 14.51 13.78 14.80
CA MET A 236 13.93 12.43 14.77
C MET A 236 15.01 11.37 14.91
N LEU A 237 14.81 10.41 15.80
CA LEU A 237 15.60 9.19 15.85
C LEU A 237 14.92 8.13 14.98
N VAL A 238 15.64 7.58 14.00
CA VAL A 238 15.15 6.51 13.14
C VAL A 238 15.87 5.21 13.45
N TRP A 239 15.08 4.15 13.65
CA TRP A 239 15.55 2.77 13.70
C TRP A 239 15.13 2.03 12.43
N ASP A 240 16.13 1.57 11.67
CA ASP A 240 15.95 0.91 10.36
C ASP A 240 16.60 -0.48 10.35
N GLU A 241 15.78 -1.52 10.32
CA GLU A 241 16.22 -2.91 10.16
C GLU A 241 15.99 -3.45 8.75
N ARG A 242 15.59 -2.61 7.79
CA ARG A 242 15.47 -3.04 6.41
C ARG A 242 16.85 -3.46 5.90
N LYS A 243 16.89 -4.49 5.05
CA LYS A 243 18.15 -4.94 4.41
C LYS A 243 18.84 -3.88 3.55
N VAL A 244 18.07 -2.86 3.17
CA VAL A 244 18.53 -1.73 2.35
C VAL A 244 19.01 -0.54 3.19
N ALA A 245 18.86 -0.62 4.52
CA ALA A 245 19.31 0.43 5.42
C ALA A 245 20.83 0.59 5.31
N GLN A 246 21.29 1.85 5.22
CA GLN A 246 22.72 2.16 5.30
C GLN A 246 23.21 2.07 6.75
N ASP A 247 22.39 2.57 7.68
CA ASP A 247 22.64 2.62 9.10
C ASP A 247 21.42 2.11 9.86
N LYS A 248 21.64 1.41 10.98
CA LYS A 248 20.54 0.91 11.82
C LYS A 248 19.89 2.03 12.64
N TRP A 249 20.69 2.98 13.10
CA TRP A 249 20.23 4.09 13.94
C TRP A 249 20.73 5.40 13.36
N THR A 250 19.80 6.32 13.10
CA THR A 250 20.09 7.63 12.50
C THR A 250 19.39 8.72 13.28
N CYS A 251 20.15 9.69 13.78
CA CYS A 251 19.63 10.96 14.28
C CYS A 251 19.46 11.92 13.09
N ILE A 252 18.23 12.19 12.74
CA ILE A 252 17.86 13.16 11.71
C ILE A 252 17.66 14.50 12.39
N ASP A 253 18.31 15.52 11.88
CA ASP A 253 18.20 16.86 12.43
C ASP A 253 16.77 17.43 12.35
N GLN A 254 16.55 18.55 13.04
CA GLN A 254 15.24 19.18 13.11
C GLN A 254 14.68 19.55 11.73
N ARG A 255 15.55 20.00 10.81
CA ARG A 255 15.14 20.50 9.51
C ARG A 255 14.63 19.37 8.61
N LEU A 256 15.40 18.30 8.48
CA LEU A 256 15.03 17.11 7.71
C LEU A 256 13.87 16.35 8.37
N SER A 257 13.84 16.29 9.72
CA SER A 257 12.72 15.72 10.48
C SER A 257 11.39 16.45 10.18
N SER A 258 11.42 17.78 10.06
CA SER A 258 10.24 18.57 9.72
C SER A 258 9.69 18.22 8.33
N ILE A 259 10.56 17.93 7.36
CA ILE A 259 10.17 17.50 6.01
C ILE A 259 9.52 16.12 6.06
N LEU A 260 10.13 15.16 6.75
CA LEU A 260 9.58 13.81 6.91
C LEU A 260 8.19 13.86 7.56
N THR A 261 8.03 14.69 8.59
CA THR A 261 6.75 14.91 9.28
C THR A 261 5.72 15.57 8.37
N PHE A 262 6.12 16.60 7.61
CA PHE A 262 5.23 17.28 6.66
C PHE A 262 4.78 16.38 5.50
N CYS A 263 5.67 15.45 5.11
CA CYS A 263 5.45 14.41 4.11
C CYS A 263 4.86 13.12 4.69
N ASP A 264 4.30 13.12 5.91
CA ASP A 264 3.48 12.02 6.44
C ASP A 264 2.32 11.63 5.49
N ARG A 265 1.91 12.61 4.68
CA ARG A 265 1.04 12.49 3.51
C ARG A 265 1.76 12.97 2.26
N ILE A 266 1.28 12.59 1.08
CA ILE A 266 1.84 13.00 -0.20
C ILE A 266 1.87 14.53 -0.32
N ARG A 267 3.05 15.09 -0.61
CA ARG A 267 3.28 16.53 -0.83
C ARG A 267 4.02 16.77 -2.13
N SER A 268 3.75 17.89 -2.79
CA SER A 268 4.58 18.32 -3.91
C SER A 268 5.83 19.05 -3.42
N LEU A 269 6.89 19.07 -4.24
CA LEU A 269 8.11 19.85 -3.98
C LEU A 269 7.79 21.32 -3.64
N GLN A 270 6.86 21.92 -4.38
CA GLN A 270 6.41 23.30 -4.14
C GLN A 270 5.80 23.47 -2.74
N LYS A 271 5.03 22.48 -2.26
CA LYS A 271 4.43 22.53 -0.92
C LYS A 271 5.47 22.35 0.18
N ILE A 272 6.48 21.51 -0.04
CA ILE A 272 7.61 21.35 0.89
C ILE A 272 8.38 22.67 0.99
N ARG A 273 8.70 23.29 -0.15
CA ARG A 273 9.38 24.59 -0.19
C ARG A 273 8.59 25.69 0.55
N GLN A 274 7.29 25.78 0.30
CA GLN A 274 6.40 26.73 1.00
C GLN A 274 6.42 26.49 2.51
N PHE A 275 6.30 25.24 2.94
CA PHE A 275 6.36 24.84 4.34
C PHE A 275 7.69 25.25 5.00
N LEU A 276 8.82 24.96 4.35
CA LEU A 276 10.14 25.34 4.86
C LEU A 276 10.28 26.86 4.99
N ALA A 277 9.91 27.61 3.95
CA ALA A 277 9.96 29.08 3.96
C ALA A 277 9.12 29.70 5.09
N GLU A 278 7.92 29.17 5.32
CA GLU A 278 7.03 29.59 6.41
C GLU A 278 7.62 29.24 7.79
N SER A 279 8.14 28.02 7.95
CA SER A 279 8.69 27.55 9.23
C SER A 279 9.99 28.25 9.62
N GLU A 280 10.86 28.52 8.65
CA GLU A 280 12.18 29.15 8.84
C GLU A 280 12.11 30.68 8.77
N ARG A 281 10.96 31.25 8.37
CA ARG A 281 10.74 32.69 8.17
C ARG A 281 11.78 33.33 7.24
N ARG A 282 12.15 32.63 6.17
CA ARG A 282 13.06 33.10 5.13
C ARG A 282 12.70 32.52 3.77
N GLU A 283 13.27 33.07 2.72
CA GLU A 283 13.16 32.46 1.40
C GLU A 283 13.95 31.14 1.36
N VAL A 284 13.31 30.12 0.79
CA VAL A 284 13.91 28.81 0.49
C VAL A 284 13.78 28.57 -1.00
N SER A 285 14.90 28.29 -1.64
CA SER A 285 14.97 28.06 -3.09
C SER A 285 14.51 26.64 -3.46
N PHE A 286 14.18 26.43 -4.74
CA PHE A 286 13.89 25.07 -5.22
C PHE A 286 15.12 24.17 -5.18
N GLY A 287 16.31 24.69 -5.48
CA GLY A 287 17.56 23.93 -5.42
C GLY A 287 17.87 23.44 -4.01
N GLU A 288 17.69 24.31 -3.03
CA GLU A 288 17.83 23.94 -1.62
C GLU A 288 16.79 22.90 -1.20
N THR A 289 15.55 23.03 -1.66
CA THR A 289 14.50 22.04 -1.34
C THR A 289 14.83 20.67 -1.96
N GLU A 290 15.29 20.63 -3.21
CA GLU A 290 15.73 19.40 -3.90
C GLU A 290 16.92 18.74 -3.20
N GLU A 291 17.88 19.52 -2.72
CA GLU A 291 19.01 18.99 -1.94
C GLU A 291 18.54 18.29 -0.65
N LEU A 292 17.65 18.94 0.10
CA LEU A 292 17.14 18.39 1.37
C LEU A 292 16.31 17.11 1.17
N VAL A 293 15.43 17.08 0.16
CA VAL A 293 14.67 15.84 -0.14
C VAL A 293 15.61 14.76 -0.69
N GLY A 294 16.62 15.13 -1.48
CA GLY A 294 17.65 14.22 -1.98
C GLY A 294 18.39 13.48 -0.87
N LEU A 295 18.79 14.18 0.19
CA LEU A 295 19.41 13.55 1.37
C LEU A 295 18.50 12.47 2.01
N LEU A 296 17.19 12.73 2.07
CA LEU A 296 16.21 11.78 2.61
C LEU A 296 15.93 10.61 1.66
N GLU A 297 15.93 10.85 0.34
CA GLU A 297 15.79 9.84 -0.70
C GLU A 297 17.00 8.88 -0.73
N GLU A 298 18.22 9.42 -0.62
CA GLU A 298 19.46 8.62 -0.55
C GLU A 298 19.45 7.65 0.65
N ARG A 299 18.89 8.10 1.77
CA ARG A 299 18.67 7.27 2.97
C ARG A 299 17.41 6.40 2.89
N ARG A 300 16.66 6.45 1.78
CA ARG A 300 15.42 5.69 1.54
C ARG A 300 14.39 5.92 2.64
N LEU A 301 14.28 7.15 3.13
CA LEU A 301 13.29 7.56 4.13
C LEU A 301 12.11 8.30 3.49
N LEU A 302 12.37 8.89 2.31
CA LEU A 302 11.41 9.59 1.48
C LEU A 302 11.31 8.87 0.13
N LEU A 303 10.09 8.74 -0.38
CA LEU A 303 9.80 8.11 -1.67
C LEU A 303 9.23 9.15 -2.62
N ARG A 304 9.74 9.18 -3.85
CA ARG A 304 9.39 10.14 -4.89
C ARG A 304 8.62 9.50 -6.03
N GLU A 305 7.65 10.26 -6.55
CA GLU A 305 6.96 10.00 -7.81
C GLU A 305 6.80 11.34 -8.53
N GLU A 306 7.59 11.55 -9.59
CA GLU A 306 7.70 12.85 -10.27
C GLU A 306 8.08 13.98 -9.30
N ASN A 307 7.15 14.90 -9.02
CA ASN A 307 7.33 16.03 -8.10
C ASN A 307 6.62 15.81 -6.75
N LEU A 308 6.13 14.59 -6.50
CA LEU A 308 5.42 14.21 -5.28
C LEU A 308 6.31 13.36 -4.38
N PHE A 309 6.20 13.58 -3.08
CA PHE A 309 7.02 12.96 -2.05
C PHE A 309 6.16 12.43 -0.91
N LEU A 310 6.57 11.30 -0.35
CA LEU A 310 5.94 10.65 0.80
C LEU A 310 7.02 10.11 1.74
N SER A 311 6.94 10.45 3.02
CA SER A 311 7.74 9.79 4.05
C SER A 311 7.22 8.36 4.23
N ILE A 312 8.14 7.39 4.21
CA ILE A 312 7.81 5.97 4.44
C ILE A 312 8.13 5.52 5.86
N VAL A 313 8.63 6.43 6.71
CA VAL A 313 8.93 6.18 8.12
C VAL A 313 7.63 5.96 8.91
N VAL A 314 7.50 4.82 9.61
CA VAL A 314 6.34 4.56 10.47
C VAL A 314 6.55 5.33 11.78
N ASN A 315 5.76 6.38 11.98
CA ASN A 315 5.92 7.24 13.14
C ASN A 315 5.39 6.57 14.41
N HIS A 316 6.21 6.53 15.45
CA HIS A 316 5.83 6.05 16.77
C HIS A 316 5.87 7.21 17.77
N ASN A 317 4.69 7.72 18.12
CA ASN A 317 4.57 8.80 19.09
C ASN A 317 4.72 8.22 20.50
N THR A 318 5.87 8.48 21.12
CA THR A 318 6.15 8.13 22.52
C THR A 318 6.78 9.34 23.20
N ASP A 319 6.38 9.59 24.45
CA ASP A 319 6.97 10.66 25.28
C ASP A 319 8.41 10.30 25.73
N SER A 320 8.83 9.06 25.52
CA SER A 320 10.16 8.56 25.86
C SER A 320 10.71 7.80 24.66
N PRO A 321 11.40 8.48 23.72
CA PRO A 321 12.06 7.82 22.61
C PRO A 321 13.13 6.84 23.15
N PRO A 322 13.31 5.67 22.52
CA PRO A 322 14.34 4.74 22.93
C PRO A 322 15.72 5.35 22.72
N GLN A 323 16.69 4.92 23.52
CA GLN A 323 18.10 5.23 23.27
C GLN A 323 18.71 4.13 22.40
N PRO A 324 19.65 4.46 21.49
CA PRO A 324 20.46 3.46 20.82
C PRO A 324 21.11 2.52 21.86
N PRO A 325 21.24 1.21 21.57
CA PRO A 325 21.89 0.29 22.48
C PRO A 325 23.31 0.75 22.87
N PRO A 326 23.78 0.47 24.10
CA PRO A 326 25.13 0.84 24.53
C PRO A 326 26.20 0.40 23.53
N GLY A 327 27.08 1.32 23.14
CA GLY A 327 28.15 1.09 22.16
C GLY A 327 27.74 1.27 20.69
N ILE A 328 26.47 1.59 20.40
CA ILE A 328 26.01 2.00 19.08
C ILE A 328 25.88 3.53 19.04
N THR A 329 26.70 4.18 18.22
CA THR A 329 26.54 5.61 17.92
C THR A 329 25.55 5.77 16.76
N ALA A 330 24.48 6.53 16.97
CA ALA A 330 23.57 6.89 15.90
C ALA A 330 24.26 7.85 14.92
N GLN A 331 24.15 7.58 13.62
CA GLN A 331 24.69 8.47 12.60
C GLN A 331 23.87 9.76 12.53
N VAL A 332 24.52 10.89 12.37
CA VAL A 332 23.82 12.18 12.23
C VAL A 332 23.58 12.46 10.75
N LEU A 333 22.32 12.68 10.38
CA LEU A 333 21.93 13.17 9.07
C LEU A 333 21.47 14.62 9.23
N ALA A 334 22.28 15.54 8.73
CA ALA A 334 22.02 16.97 8.69
C ALA A 334 22.45 17.51 7.32
N PRO A 335 21.83 18.60 6.82
CA PRO A 335 22.31 19.34 5.67
C PRO A 335 23.73 19.85 5.92
N SER A 336 24.50 20.05 4.84
CA SER A 336 25.81 20.70 4.95
C SER A 336 25.66 22.07 5.62
N PRO A 337 26.55 22.47 6.56
CA PRO A 337 26.54 23.82 7.08
C PRO A 337 26.82 24.79 5.93
N GLY A 338 25.80 25.57 5.56
CA GLY A 338 25.84 26.57 4.49
C GLY A 338 26.57 27.84 4.89
#